data_AF-A0A2A5ASA2-F1
#
_entry.id   AF-A0A2A5ASA2-F1
#
_cell.length_a   1.000
_cell.length_b   1.000
_cell.length_c   1.000
_cell.angle_alpha   90.00
_cell.angle_beta   90.00
_cell.angle_gamma   90.00
#
_symmetry.space_group_name_H-M   'P 1'
#
loop_
_entity.id
_entity.type
_entity.pdbx_description
1 polymer ?
#
loop_
_entity_poly.entity_id
_entity_poly.type
_entity_poly.pdbx_seq_one_letter_code
_entity_poly.pdbx_strand_id
1 'polypeptide(L)'
;MSLGSVKIKKLLKNSICAVLLSMSFGLSAWSASVAVNVNSASAEQIAETLKGIGIKKARRIVEFRKSIGPITSTDQLMEVKGIGEKTVARNEGLIEF
;
A
#
# COMPACT_ATOMS: atom_id res chain seq x y z
N MET A 1 -38.88 -40.93 46.73
CA MET A 1 -39.17 -40.73 45.29
C MET A 1 -39.30 -39.22 45.05
N SER A 2 -38.21 -38.46 45.03
CA SER A 2 -37.48 -38.01 43.83
C SER A 2 -38.39 -37.78 42.62
N LEU A 3 -38.71 -36.51 42.32
CA LEU A 3 -39.09 -35.97 41.00
C LEU A 3 -39.28 -34.44 41.12
N GLY A 4 -38.16 -33.71 41.19
CA GLY A 4 -38.14 -32.24 41.15
C GLY A 4 -37.09 -31.64 40.21
N SER A 5 -36.21 -32.47 39.65
CA SER A 5 -35.07 -32.07 38.81
C SER A 5 -35.45 -31.48 37.44
N VAL A 6 -36.75 -31.29 37.16
CA VAL A 6 -37.25 -30.80 35.86
C VAL A 6 -37.25 -29.27 35.77
N LYS A 7 -37.36 -28.52 36.89
CA LYS A 7 -37.34 -27.05 36.86
C LYS A 7 -35.94 -26.42 36.75
N ILE A 8 -34.88 -27.19 37.06
CA ILE A 8 -33.49 -26.69 37.04
C ILE A 8 -32.95 -26.57 35.60
N LYS A 9 -33.43 -27.42 34.67
CA LYS A 9 -32.99 -27.38 33.27
C LYS A 9 -33.50 -26.16 32.49
N LYS A 10 -34.43 -25.38 33.06
CA LYS A 10 -34.96 -24.16 32.43
C LYS A 10 -34.18 -22.89 32.80
N LEU A 11 -33.22 -22.98 33.73
CA LEU A 11 -32.39 -21.84 34.16
C LEU A 11 -30.97 -21.83 33.58
N LEU A 12 -30.66 -22.73 32.64
CA LEU A 12 -29.38 -22.79 31.91
C LEU A 12 -29.52 -22.49 30.41
N LYS A 13 -30.73 -22.12 29.96
CA LYS A 13 -31.06 -21.89 28.53
C LYS A 13 -31.10 -20.40 28.16
N ASN A 14 -30.32 -19.58 28.87
CA ASN A 14 -30.30 -18.12 28.70
C ASN A 14 -28.88 -17.52 28.68
N SER A 15 -27.88 -18.31 28.29
CA SER A 15 -26.57 -17.79 27.89
C SER A 15 -26.36 -18.03 26.41
N ILE A 16 -25.66 -17.07 25.79
CA ILE A 16 -25.31 -16.95 24.37
C ILE A 16 -26.34 -16.08 23.64
N CYS A 17 -25.85 -14.99 23.04
CA CYS A 17 -26.58 -13.90 22.38
C CYS A 17 -26.97 -12.70 23.26
N ALA A 18 -26.13 -12.35 24.24
CA ALA A 18 -25.84 -10.93 24.45
C ALA A 18 -24.99 -10.50 23.24
N VAL A 19 -25.68 -10.03 22.21
CA VAL A 19 -25.13 -9.55 20.95
C VAL A 19 -24.03 -8.53 21.26
N LEU A 20 -22.80 -8.89 20.90
CA LEU A 20 -21.63 -8.03 20.81
C LEU A 20 -21.89 -6.97 19.72
N LEU A 21 -22.69 -5.95 20.05
CA LEU A 21 -22.98 -4.84 19.17
C LEU A 21 -22.02 -3.69 19.48
N SER A 22 -21.29 -3.25 18.46
CA SER A 22 -20.40 -2.07 18.40
C SER A 22 -19.10 -2.24 19.21
N MET A 23 -17.91 -2.23 18.65
CA MET A 23 -17.39 -1.50 17.51
C MET A 23 -16.50 -2.42 16.69
N SER A 24 -16.93 -2.74 15.48
CA SER A 24 -15.97 -3.01 14.41
C SER A 24 -15.29 -1.68 14.12
N PHE A 25 -14.26 -1.35 14.91
CA PHE A 25 -13.33 -0.28 14.60
C PHE A 25 -12.69 -0.70 13.28
N GLY A 26 -13.18 -0.12 12.19
CA GLY A 26 -12.58 -0.28 10.88
C GLY A 26 -11.14 0.16 10.99
N LEU A 27 -10.23 -0.81 11.08
CA LEU A 27 -8.82 -0.55 10.91
C LEU A 27 -8.66 -0.26 9.42
N SER A 28 -8.90 1.01 9.06
CA SER A 28 -8.42 1.58 7.82
C SER A 28 -6.93 1.35 7.84
N ALA A 29 -6.46 0.31 7.15
CA ALA A 29 -5.05 0.09 6.91
C ALA A 29 -4.59 1.31 6.12
N TRP A 30 -4.01 2.27 6.83
CA TRP A 30 -3.37 3.42 6.22
C TRP A 30 -2.19 2.84 5.45
N SER A 31 -2.42 2.57 4.17
CA SER A 31 -1.40 2.09 3.27
C SER A 31 -0.45 3.28 3.07
N ALA A 32 0.56 3.36 3.92
CA ALA A 32 1.69 4.24 3.71
C ALA A 32 2.35 3.77 2.42
N SER A 33 2.03 4.43 1.31
CA SER A 33 2.70 4.21 0.04
C SER A 33 4.17 4.55 0.26
N VAL A 34 5.03 3.54 0.18
CA VAL A 34 6.48 3.73 0.24
C VAL A 34 6.87 4.44 -1.05
N ALA A 35 7.02 5.76 -0.99
CA ALA A 35 7.52 6.55 -2.10
C ALA A 35 9.04 6.33 -2.24
N VAL A 36 9.55 6.52 -3.45
CA VAL A 36 10.97 6.36 -3.77
C VAL A 36 11.54 7.67 -4.30
N ASN A 37 12.65 8.10 -3.71
CA ASN A 37 13.36 9.29 -4.17
C ASN A 37 14.19 8.97 -5.43
N VAL A 38 13.82 9.55 -6.57
CA VAL A 38 14.44 9.24 -7.87
C VAL A 38 15.85 9.79 -8.01
N ASN A 39 16.30 10.67 -7.12
CA ASN A 39 17.65 11.23 -7.13
C ASN A 39 18.67 10.43 -6.30
N SER A 40 18.20 9.67 -5.31
CA SER A 40 19.06 8.90 -4.39
C SER A 40 18.90 7.39 -4.52
N ALA A 41 17.69 6.89 -4.83
CA ALA A 41 17.42 5.46 -4.87
C ALA A 41 18.23 4.72 -5.94
N SER A 42 18.48 3.44 -5.70
CA SER A 42 19.08 2.54 -6.69
C SER A 42 18.09 2.19 -7.81
N ALA A 43 18.60 1.66 -8.92
CA ALA A 43 17.72 1.22 -10.02
C ALA A 43 16.79 0.06 -9.59
N GLU A 44 17.26 -0.80 -8.69
CA GLU A 44 16.48 -1.89 -8.11
C GLU A 44 15.34 -1.36 -7.25
N GLN A 45 15.61 -0.42 -6.35
CA GLN A 45 14.60 0.23 -5.51
C GLN A 45 13.53 0.94 -6.36
N ILE A 46 13.98 1.70 -7.37
CA ILE A 46 13.06 2.36 -8.31
C ILE A 46 12.19 1.33 -9.04
N ALA A 47 12.76 0.20 -9.46
CA ALA A 47 12.02 -0.83 -10.19
C ALA A 47 11.05 -1.64 -9.32
N GLU A 48 11.36 -1.80 -8.03
CA GLU A 48 10.50 -2.47 -7.05
C GLU A 48 9.31 -1.59 -6.66
N THR A 49 9.54 -0.28 -6.49
CA THR A 49 8.51 0.66 -6.04
C THR A 49 7.61 1.14 -7.19
N LEU A 50 8.18 1.49 -8.35
CA LEU A 50 7.43 2.17 -9.41
C LEU A 50 6.72 1.20 -10.36
N LYS A 51 5.40 1.34 -10.46
CA LYS A 51 4.53 0.52 -11.30
C LYS A 51 4.80 0.78 -12.79
N GLY A 52 5.11 -0.28 -13.55
CA GLY A 52 5.38 -0.17 -14.99
C GLY A 52 6.80 0.31 -15.34
N ILE A 53 7.67 0.41 -14.34
CA ILE A 53 9.09 0.73 -14.48
C ILE A 53 9.90 -0.49 -14.06
N GLY A 54 10.19 -1.38 -15.02
CA GLY A 54 11.13 -2.47 -14.78
C GLY A 54 12.58 -1.98 -14.75
N ILE A 55 13.51 -2.87 -14.34
CA ILE A 55 14.94 -2.55 -14.15
C ILE A 55 15.60 -1.80 -15.32
N LYS A 56 15.22 -2.10 -16.57
CA LYS A 56 15.74 -1.41 -17.76
C LYS A 56 15.36 0.07 -17.79
N LYS A 57 14.14 0.43 -17.39
CA LYS A 57 13.69 1.83 -17.33
C LYS A 57 14.28 2.53 -16.11
N ALA A 58 14.33 1.84 -14.97
CA ALA A 58 14.93 2.37 -13.75
C ALA A 58 16.41 2.73 -13.93
N ARG A 59 17.19 1.89 -14.62
CA ARG A 59 18.59 2.21 -14.98
C ARG A 59 18.70 3.48 -15.82
N ARG A 60 17.79 3.68 -16.78
CA ARG A 60 17.76 4.92 -17.57
C ARG A 60 17.45 6.14 -16.72
N ILE A 61 16.62 6.05 -15.68
CA ILE A 61 16.41 7.16 -14.73
C ILE A 61 17.71 7.51 -14.02
N VAL A 62 18.44 6.49 -13.54
CA VAL A 62 19.74 6.70 -12.86
C VAL A 62 20.79 7.28 -13.82
N GLU A 63 20.82 6.84 -15.09
CA GLU A 63 21.69 7.41 -16.11
C GLU A 63 21.29 8.86 -16.44
N PHE A 64 19.99 9.12 -16.55
CA PHE A 64 19.45 10.44 -16.85
C PHE A 64 19.82 11.47 -15.78
N ARG A 65 19.60 11.17 -14.49
CA ARG A 65 20.02 12.06 -13.39
C ARG A 65 21.53 12.27 -13.31
N LYS A 66 22.34 11.30 -13.77
CA LYS A 66 23.79 11.47 -13.89
C LYS A 66 24.17 12.41 -15.04
N SER A 67 23.34 12.50 -16.08
CA SER A 67 23.61 13.31 -17.26
C SER A 67 23.16 14.77 -17.12
N ILE A 68 22.03 15.02 -16.45
CA ILE A 68 21.46 16.37 -16.33
C ILE A 68 21.61 16.97 -14.91
N GLY A 69 21.96 16.14 -13.92
CA GLY A 69 21.87 16.49 -12.51
C GLY A 69 20.55 16.03 -11.87
N PRO A 70 20.21 16.54 -10.68
CA PRO A 70 18.98 16.16 -9.98
C PRO A 70 17.74 16.38 -10.85
N ILE A 71 16.87 15.39 -10.87
CA ILE A 71 15.55 15.48 -11.47
C ILE A 71 14.69 16.34 -10.53
N THR A 72 14.04 17.36 -11.06
CA THR A 72 13.26 18.34 -10.27
C THR A 72 11.77 18.27 -10.51
N SER A 73 11.32 17.53 -11.53
CA SER A 73 9.92 17.39 -11.87
C SER A 73 9.61 16.05 -12.53
N THR A 74 8.33 15.69 -12.52
CA THR A 74 7.81 14.53 -13.23
C THR A 74 7.91 14.68 -14.76
N ASP A 75 7.92 15.92 -15.28
CA ASP A 75 8.10 16.19 -16.71
C ASP A 75 9.46 15.70 -17.21
N GLN A 76 10.51 15.93 -16.43
CA GLN A 76 11.86 15.43 -16.74
C GLN A 76 11.91 13.89 -16.77
N LEU A 77 11.08 13.20 -15.98
CA LEU A 77 10.99 11.73 -16.06
C LEU A 77 10.41 11.26 -17.39
N MET A 78 9.60 12.07 -18.08
CA MET A 78 9.06 11.74 -19.40
C MET A 78 10.10 11.87 -20.53
N GLU A 79 11.20 12.57 -20.30
CA GLU A 79 12.34 12.62 -21.23
C GLU A 79 13.12 11.28 -21.25
N VAL A 80 12.94 10.46 -20.20
CA VAL A 80 13.56 9.13 -20.11
C VAL A 80 12.87 8.16 -21.06
N LYS A 81 13.61 7.65 -22.05
CA LYS A 81 13.09 6.72 -23.07
C LYS A 81 12.29 5.55 -22.47
N GLY A 82 11.01 5.49 -22.84
CA GLY A 82 10.07 4.43 -22.44
C GLY A 82 9.29 4.73 -21.16
N ILE A 83 9.45 5.93 -20.60
CA ILE A 83 8.59 6.52 -19.58
C ILE A 83 7.77 7.61 -20.28
N GLY A 84 6.46 7.60 -20.05
CA GLY A 84 5.57 8.61 -20.60
C GLY A 84 4.44 8.89 -19.61
N GLU A 85 3.55 9.80 -19.97
CA GLU A 85 2.48 10.32 -19.12
C GLU A 85 1.72 9.24 -18.33
N LYS A 86 1.26 8.16 -18.98
CA LYS A 86 0.55 7.05 -18.32
C LYS A 86 1.36 6.31 -17.25
N THR A 87 2.69 6.32 -17.39
CA THR A 87 3.60 5.72 -16.40
C THR A 87 3.81 6.69 -15.25
N VAL A 88 3.99 7.98 -15.53
CA VAL A 88 4.14 9.04 -14.52
C VAL A 88 2.87 9.14 -13.67
N ALA A 89 1.70 9.31 -14.30
CA ALA A 89 0.40 9.45 -13.62
C ALA A 89 0.11 8.29 -12.64
N ARG A 90 0.53 7.06 -12.98
CA ARG A 90 0.35 5.88 -12.13
C ARG A 90 1.22 5.89 -10.87
N ASN A 91 2.29 6.69 -10.89
CA ASN A 91 3.33 6.73 -9.88
C ASN A 91 3.45 8.10 -9.20
N GLU A 92 2.54 9.05 -9.43
CA GLU A 92 2.60 10.40 -8.84
C GLU A 92 2.78 10.38 -7.32
N GLY A 93 2.03 9.52 -6.60
CA GLY A 93 2.16 9.35 -5.15
C GLY A 93 3.30 8.42 -4.70
N LEU A 94 4.15 7.97 -5.63
CA LEU A 94 5.28 7.06 -5.36
C LEU A 94 6.63 7.69 -5.72
N ILE A 95 6.64 8.89 -6.29
CA ILE A 95 7.86 9.58 -6.75
C ILE A 95 8.17 10.74 -5.80
N GLU A 96 9.40 10.75 -5.30
CA GLU A 96 9.99 11.86 -4.56
C GLU A 96 11.25 12.34 -5.30
N PHE A 97 11.67 13.60 -5.11
CA PHE A 97 12.86 14.19 -5.71
C PHE A 97 13.95 14.42 -4.67
#